data_AF-A0A2E4DYB9-F1
#
_entry.id   AF-A0A2E4DYB9-F1
#
_cell.length_a   1.000
_cell.length_b   1.000
_cell.length_c   1.000
_cell.angle_alpha   90.00
_cell.angle_beta   90.00
_cell.angle_gamma   90.00
#
_symmetry.space_group_name_H-M   'P 1'
#
loop_
_entity.id
_entity.type
_entity.pdbx_description
1 polymer ?
#
loop_
_entity_poly.entity_id
_entity_poly.type
_entity_poly.pdbx_seq_one_letter_code
_entity_poly.pdbx_strand_id
1 'polypeptide(L)' 'MDVNAIVYCGTDNDEITLVQQNAALNVKRPVVYTDQDWMDNTVQDPYRILNTLETKIIWHPVGV' A
#
# COMPACT_ATOMS: atom_id res chain seq x y z
N MET A 1 17.17 -6.03 2.23
CA MET A 1 16.50 -4.92 1.53
C MET A 1 15.55 -4.25 2.49
N ASP A 2 15.47 -2.93 2.48
CA ASP A 2 14.45 -2.19 3.23
C ASP A 2 13.19 -2.08 2.34
N VAL A 3 12.03 -2.39 2.91
CA VAL A 3 10.73 -2.43 2.21
C VAL A 3 9.82 -1.43 2.91
N ASN A 4 9.13 -0.54 2.21
CA ASN A 4 8.34 0.53 2.86
C ASN A 4 6.85 0.22 2.96
N ALA A 5 6.35 -0.63 2.07
CA ALA A 5 4.96 -1.05 2.02
C ALA A 5 4.87 -2.51 1.53
N ILE A 6 3.81 -3.20 1.94
CA ILE A 6 3.50 -4.56 1.50
C ILE A 6 2.04 -4.56 1.06
N VAL A 7 1.78 -5.11 -0.13
CA VAL A 7 0.42 -5.36 -0.63
C VAL A 7 0.13 -6.84 -0.45
N TYR A 8 -0.92 -7.16 0.30
CA TYR A 8 -1.40 -8.52 0.51
C TYR A 8 -2.77 -8.68 -0.14
N CYS A 9 -2.90 -9.70 -1.00
CA CYS A 9 -4.08 -9.93 -1.84
C CYS A 9 -4.82 -11.24 -1.51
N GLY A 10 -4.49 -11.87 -0.38
CA GLY A 10 -5.13 -13.09 0.08
C GLY A 10 -6.30 -12.81 1.02
N THR A 11 -6.97 -13.87 1.48
CA THR A 11 -8.13 -13.82 2.38
C THR A 11 -7.87 -14.41 3.76
N ASP A 12 -6.71 -15.03 3.99
CA ASP A 12 -6.39 -15.66 5.27
C ASP A 12 -6.16 -14.59 6.36
N ASN A 13 -6.96 -14.64 7.42
CA ASN A 13 -6.91 -13.69 8.54
C ASN A 13 -5.64 -13.84 9.40
N ASP A 14 -5.08 -15.04 9.51
CA ASP A 14 -3.85 -15.26 10.27
C ASP A 14 -2.66 -14.65 9.53
N GLU A 15 -2.61 -14.78 8.19
CA GLU A 15 -1.62 -14.12 7.36
C GLU A 15 -1.75 -12.60 7.39
N ILE A 16 -2.97 -12.05 7.31
CA ILE A 16 -3.23 -10.61 7.43
C ILE A 16 -2.71 -10.09 8.77
N THR A 17 -3.03 -10.79 9.85
CA THR A 17 -2.61 -10.43 11.21
C THR A 17 -1.09 -10.45 11.31
N LEU A 18 -0.44 -11.48 10.78
CA LEU A 18 1.01 -11.61 10.76
C LEU A 18 1.68 -10.46 9.98
N VAL A 19 1.14 -10.11 8.81
CA VAL A 19 1.65 -9.00 7.99
C VAL A 19 1.54 -7.69 8.76
N GLN A 20 0.39 -7.41 9.38
CA GLN A 20 0.16 -6.19 10.14
C GLN A 20 1.07 -6.08 11.38
N GLN A 21 1.23 -7.16 12.14
CA GLN A 21 2.09 -7.20 13.33
C GLN A 21 3.56 -6.95 12.96
N ASN A 22 4.06 -7.61 11.91
CA ASN A 22 5.43 -7.40 11.46
C ASN A 22 5.65 -6.01 10.85
N ALA A 23 4.66 -5.46 10.14
CA ALA A 23 4.72 -4.11 9.61
C ALA A 23 4.79 -3.06 10.74
N ALA A 24 4.15 -3.32 11.88
CA ALA A 24 4.21 -2.41 13.04
C ALA A 24 5.61 -2.29 13.65
N LEU A 25 6.48 -3.32 13.52
CA LEU A 25 7.84 -3.30 14.08
C LEU A 25 8.76 -2.24 13.45
N ASN A 26 8.44 -1.81 12.23
CA ASN A 26 9.22 -0.82 11.49
C ASN A 26 8.34 0.15 10.68
N VAL A 27 7.09 0.31 11.11
CA VAL A 27 6.11 1.27 10.61
C VAL A 27 5.96 1.22 9.08
N LYS A 28 6.03 0.01 8.50
CA LYS A 28 5.70 -0.20 7.10
C LYS A 28 4.18 -0.03 6.92
N ARG A 29 3.76 0.32 5.70
CA ARG A 29 2.34 0.41 5.35
C ARG A 29 1.85 -0.94 4.79
N PRO A 30 1.07 -1.73 5.54
CA PRO A 30 0.37 -2.89 4.97
C PRO A 30 -0.89 -2.42 4.23
N VAL A 31 -1.05 -2.86 2.98
CA VAL A 31 -2.26 -2.67 2.17
C VAL A 31 -2.88 -4.04 1.96
N VAL A 32 -4.14 -4.22 2.34
CA VAL A 32 -4.83 -5.52 2.31
C VAL A 32 -6.01 -5.43 1.36
N TYR A 33 -6.06 -6.35 0.40
CA TYR A 33 -7.19 -6.54 -0.52
C TYR A 33 -7.70 -7.97 -0.38
N THR A 34 -8.83 -8.15 0.32
CA THR A 34 -9.40 -9.49 0.57
C THR A 34 -10.50 -9.88 -0.42
N ASP A 35 -11.10 -8.93 -1.12
CA ASP A 35 -12.34 -9.12 -1.88
C ASP A 35 -12.22 -8.72 -3.37
N GLN A 36 -11.00 -8.74 -3.90
CA GLN A 36 -10.71 -8.27 -5.25
C GLN A 36 -10.32 -9.44 -6.16
N ASP A 37 -11.10 -9.67 -7.22
CA ASP A 37 -10.69 -10.52 -8.33
C ASP A 37 -9.77 -9.75 -9.27
N TRP A 38 -8.46 -9.90 -9.11
CA TRP A 38 -7.45 -9.20 -9.91
C TRP A 38 -7.54 -9.47 -11.43
N MET A 39 -8.27 -10.50 -11.84
CA MET A 39 -8.49 -10.82 -13.25
C MET A 39 -9.69 -10.06 -13.83
N ASP A 40 -10.52 -9.42 -13.00
CA ASP A 40 -11.60 -8.54 -13.45
C ASP A 40 -11.02 -7.21 -13.99
N ASN A 41 -11.46 -6.79 -15.17
CA ASN A 41 -11.06 -5.52 -15.77
C ASN A 41 -11.49 -4.30 -14.94
N THR A 42 -12.57 -4.42 -14.16
CA THR A 42 -13.06 -3.31 -13.32
C THR A 42 -12.08 -2.93 -12.21
N VAL A 43 -11.20 -3.87 -11.82
CA VAL A 43 -10.23 -3.71 -10.75
C VAL A 43 -8.80 -3.42 -11.27
N GLN A 44 -8.59 -3.38 -12.58
CA GLN A 44 -7.29 -3.08 -13.18
C GLN A 44 -7.09 -1.58 -13.43
N ASP A 45 -7.69 -0.76 -12.57
CA ASP A 45 -7.59 0.70 -12.64
C ASP A 45 -6.15 1.17 -12.29
N PRO A 46 -5.70 2.31 -12.85
CA PRO A 46 -4.34 2.81 -12.62
C PRO A 46 -4.15 3.43 -11.23
N TYR A 47 -5.20 3.63 -10.44
CA TYR A 47 -5.15 4.43 -9.21
C TYR A 47 -4.69 3.62 -7.99
N ARG A 48 -4.68 2.29 -8.06
CA ARG A 48 -4.17 1.42 -6.97
C ARG A 48 -2.73 1.70 -6.57
N ILE A 49 -1.93 2.23 -7.50
CA ILE A 49 -0.55 2.66 -7.21
C ILE A 49 -0.49 3.73 -6.11
N LEU A 50 -1.53 4.57 -5.98
CA LEU A 50 -1.60 5.64 -4.98
C LEU A 50 -1.47 5.11 -3.55
N ASN A 51 -1.92 3.88 -3.27
CA ASN A 51 -1.80 3.25 -1.95
C ASN A 51 -0.35 2.90 -1.57
N THR A 52 0.59 2.98 -2.51
CA THR A 52 2.02 2.70 -2.31
C THR A 52 2.92 3.91 -2.58
N LEU A 53 2.34 5.02 -3.03
CA LEU A 53 3.07 6.27 -3.25
C LEU A 53 3.21 7.06 -1.95
N GLU A 54 4.15 8.01 -1.95
CA GLU A 54 4.33 9.00 -0.90
C GLU A 54 4.32 10.38 -1.54
N THR A 55 3.65 11.35 -0.91
CA THR A 55 3.64 12.73 -1.40
C THR A 55 4.71 13.52 -0.67
N LYS A 56 5.77 13.90 -1.39
CA LYS A 56 6.72 14.91 -0.91
C LYS A 56 6.27 16.28 -1.40
N ILE A 57 5.81 17.12 -0.47
CA ILE A 57 5.44 18.51 -0.76
C ILE A 57 6.69 19.38 -0.60
N ILE A 58 7.03 20.17 -1.61
CA ILE A 58 8.17 21.08 -1.60
C ILE A 58 7.69 22.50 -1.90
N TRP A 59 7.98 23.42 -1.00
CA TRP A 59 7.64 24.83 -1.14
C TRP A 59 8.80 25.59 -1.75
N HIS A 60 8.54 26.29 -2.85
CA HIS A 60 9.50 27.18 -3.49
C HIS A 60 8.92 28.61 -3.51
N PRO A 61 9.72 29.65 -3.23
CA PRO A 61 9.28 31.03 -3.40
C PRO A 61 8.86 31.27 -4.84
N VAL A 62 7.76 31.99 -5.04
CA VAL A 62 7.28 32.44 -6.36
C VAL A 62 7.05 33.94 -6.29
N GLY A 63 7.77 34.71 -7.12
CA GLY A 63 7.64 36.17 -7.19
C GLY A 63 8.48 36.99 -6.21
N VAL A 64 9.58 36.41 -5.68
CA VAL A 64 10.67 37.15 -5.02
C VAL A 64 11.79 37.40 -6.03
#